data_AF-A0AAT9G3G5-F1
#
_entry.id   AF-A0AAT9G3G5-F1
#
_cell.length_a   1.000
_cell.length_b   1.000
_cell.length_c   1.000
_cell.angle_alpha   90.00
_cell.angle_beta   90.00
_cell.angle_gamma   90.00
#
_symmetry.space_group_name_H-M   'P 1'
#
loop_
_entity.id
_entity.type
_entity.pdbx_description
1 polymer ?
#
loop_
_entity_poly.entity_id
_entity_poly.type
_entity_poly.pdbx_seq_one_letter_code
_entity_poly.pdbx_strand_id
1 'polypeptide(L)'
;MKKNSILFIFILLLCIGVQYETIYYTDGSMSAAEYGLMGVSIFLALFYMIPALYFLFRIGKKWELPKKALILSLLGGMFLSGWLSSFANTYIHDLLGVLFPDSAFLNAFESAIVAPLVEEPLKLLPLVFVLALIPVRKLKSLFLLGIASGLGFQMIEDIGYIRTDLPEGFDFTISRILERIISGIASHWTFSGLAVVGVYLLYRSYKGQKDGKKEGLIFLGLALGTHFLFNSPFVELETELPLAIPVVTAITLYGFYQAYRFVEKHNELMN
;
A
#
# COMPACT_ATOMS: atom_id res chain seq x y z
N MET A 1 -17.70 20.29 -7.19
CA MET A 1 -17.49 19.68 -8.52
C MET A 1 -18.64 18.71 -8.81
N LYS A 2 -19.10 18.60 -10.06
CA LYS A 2 -20.12 17.61 -10.43
C LYS A 2 -19.51 16.20 -10.37
N LYS A 3 -20.29 15.17 -10.00
CA LYS A 3 -19.81 13.77 -9.90
C LYS A 3 -19.09 13.29 -11.17
N ASN A 4 -19.54 13.72 -12.35
CA ASN A 4 -18.92 13.37 -13.62
C ASN A 4 -17.49 13.91 -13.76
N SER A 5 -17.21 15.10 -13.23
CA SER A 5 -15.86 15.67 -13.23
C SER A 5 -14.92 14.89 -12.30
N ILE A 6 -15.42 14.48 -11.12
CA ILE A 6 -14.65 13.65 -10.17
C ILE A 6 -14.31 12.30 -10.81
N LEU A 7 -15.29 11.66 -11.46
CA LEU A 7 -15.09 10.41 -12.18
C LEU A 7 -14.07 10.56 -13.31
N PHE A 8 -14.18 11.62 -14.13
CA PHE A 8 -13.25 11.87 -15.21
C PHE A 8 -11.81 12.04 -14.71
N ILE A 9 -11.61 12.86 -13.66
CA ILE A 9 -10.28 13.06 -13.06
C ILE A 9 -9.73 11.74 -12.51
N PHE A 10 -10.57 10.95 -11.83
CA PHE A 10 -10.14 9.65 -11.32
C PHE A 10 -9.68 8.72 -12.46
N ILE A 11 -10.47 8.62 -13.54
CA ILE A 11 -10.12 7.82 -14.71
C ILE A 11 -8.83 8.32 -15.37
N LEU A 12 -8.68 9.64 -15.53
CA LEU A 12 -7.48 10.24 -16.11
C LEU A 12 -6.23 9.84 -15.31
N LEU A 13 -6.27 9.94 -13.98
CA LEU A 13 -5.16 9.56 -13.11
C LEU A 13 -4.85 8.06 -13.21
N LEU A 14 -5.89 7.21 -13.28
CA LEU A 14 -5.71 5.77 -13.51
C LEU A 14 -5.06 5.49 -14.87
N CYS A 15 -5.47 6.18 -15.93
CA CYS A 15 -4.89 6.00 -17.26
C CYS A 15 -3.41 6.42 -17.31
N ILE A 16 -3.05 7.51 -16.62
CA ILE A 16 -1.65 7.94 -16.46
C ILE A 16 -0.86 6.83 -15.76
N GLY A 17 -1.37 6.30 -14.64
CA GLY A 17 -0.69 5.21 -13.93
C GLY A 17 -0.57 3.95 -14.75
N VAL A 18 -1.63 3.52 -15.46
CA VAL A 18 -1.55 2.36 -16.35
C VAL A 18 -0.45 2.57 -17.39
N GLN A 19 -0.37 3.74 -18.02
CA GLN A 19 0.70 4.04 -18.97
C GLN A 19 2.07 4.01 -18.29
N TYR A 20 2.22 4.65 -17.13
CA TYR A 20 3.47 4.72 -16.38
C TYR A 20 4.01 3.32 -16.01
N GLU A 21 3.14 2.47 -15.48
CA GLU A 21 3.51 1.14 -15.00
C GLU A 21 3.73 0.14 -16.15
N THR A 22 3.09 0.37 -17.32
CA THR A 22 3.17 -0.56 -18.45
C THR A 22 4.12 -0.16 -19.57
N ILE A 23 4.65 1.08 -19.56
CA ILE A 23 5.47 1.59 -20.67
C ILE A 23 6.67 0.69 -20.98
N TYR A 24 7.31 0.16 -19.94
CA TYR A 24 8.48 -0.71 -20.03
C TYR A 24 8.22 -2.02 -20.79
N TYR A 25 6.97 -2.50 -20.83
CA TYR A 25 6.61 -3.67 -21.63
C TYR A 25 6.45 -3.34 -23.12
N THR A 26 6.21 -2.06 -23.43
CA THR A 26 5.74 -1.62 -24.75
C THR A 26 6.75 -0.79 -25.52
N ASP A 27 7.79 -0.27 -24.85
CA ASP A 27 8.80 0.60 -25.45
C ASP A 27 9.90 -0.15 -26.21
N GLY A 28 9.92 -1.50 -26.12
CA GLY A 28 10.90 -2.35 -26.79
C GLY A 28 12.28 -2.37 -26.14
N SER A 29 12.40 -1.90 -24.90
CA SER A 29 13.68 -1.88 -24.16
C SER A 29 14.13 -3.24 -23.64
N MET A 30 13.21 -4.19 -23.48
CA MET A 30 13.47 -5.52 -22.93
C MET A 30 13.95 -6.52 -23.98
N SER A 31 14.96 -7.31 -23.61
CA SER A 31 15.37 -8.52 -24.32
C SER A 31 14.33 -9.65 -24.20
N ALA A 32 14.41 -10.62 -25.10
CA ALA A 32 13.54 -11.81 -25.05
C ALA A 32 13.68 -12.59 -23.72
N ALA A 33 14.88 -12.63 -23.15
CA ALA A 33 15.14 -13.28 -21.87
C ALA A 33 14.46 -12.54 -20.71
N GLU A 34 14.54 -11.20 -20.69
CA GLU A 34 13.89 -10.37 -19.68
C GLU A 34 12.36 -10.48 -19.74
N TYR A 35 11.76 -10.53 -20.94
CA TYR A 35 10.33 -10.81 -21.07
C TYR A 35 9.95 -12.17 -20.48
N GLY A 36 10.76 -13.19 -20.72
CA GLY A 36 10.56 -14.53 -20.15
C GLY A 36 10.64 -14.52 -18.62
N LEU A 37 11.68 -13.89 -18.07
CA LEU A 37 11.91 -13.82 -16.64
C LEU A 37 10.82 -13.01 -15.92
N MET A 38 10.43 -11.86 -16.47
CA MET A 38 9.31 -11.06 -16.00
C MET A 38 8.01 -11.88 -15.97
N GLY A 39 7.73 -12.65 -17.02
CA GLY A 39 6.57 -13.53 -17.08
C GLY A 39 6.55 -14.60 -15.98
N VAL A 40 7.70 -15.23 -15.72
CA VAL A 40 7.86 -16.21 -14.64
C VAL A 40 7.67 -15.56 -13.27
N SER A 41 8.27 -14.40 -13.05
CA SER A 41 8.16 -13.68 -11.77
C SER A 41 6.73 -13.21 -11.50
N ILE A 42 6.02 -12.66 -12.50
CA ILE A 42 4.60 -12.32 -12.37
C ILE A 42 3.79 -13.59 -12.07
N PHE A 43 4.06 -14.70 -12.76
CA PHE A 43 3.38 -15.96 -12.50
C PHE A 43 3.58 -16.44 -11.04
N LEU A 44 4.78 -16.29 -10.48
CA LEU A 44 5.03 -16.55 -9.07
C LEU A 44 4.24 -15.60 -8.17
N ALA A 45 4.20 -14.31 -8.49
CA ALA A 45 3.43 -13.32 -7.75
C ALA A 45 1.91 -13.66 -7.69
N LEU A 46 1.37 -14.25 -8.76
CA LEU A 46 -0.03 -14.67 -8.82
C LEU A 46 -0.43 -15.67 -7.73
N PHE A 47 0.52 -16.45 -7.18
CA PHE A 47 0.24 -17.41 -6.09
C PHE A 47 -0.27 -16.72 -4.82
N TYR A 48 0.13 -15.48 -4.55
CA TYR A 48 -0.43 -14.72 -3.42
C TYR A 48 -1.55 -13.76 -3.89
N MET A 49 -1.40 -13.13 -5.06
CA MET A 49 -2.35 -12.13 -5.55
C MET A 49 -3.74 -12.72 -5.76
N ILE A 50 -3.84 -13.91 -6.35
CA ILE A 50 -5.13 -14.56 -6.63
C ILE A 50 -5.87 -14.91 -5.32
N PRO A 51 -5.26 -15.61 -4.34
CA PRO A 51 -5.89 -15.82 -3.04
C PRO A 51 -6.25 -14.52 -2.32
N ALA A 52 -5.36 -13.52 -2.31
CA ALA A 52 -5.62 -12.24 -1.65
C ALA A 52 -6.85 -11.54 -2.24
N LEU A 53 -6.96 -11.48 -3.56
CA LEU A 53 -8.14 -10.92 -4.25
C LEU A 53 -9.40 -11.73 -3.95
N TYR A 54 -9.31 -13.07 -3.99
CA TYR A 54 -10.43 -13.94 -3.66
C TYR A 54 -10.97 -13.64 -2.25
N PHE A 55 -10.10 -13.58 -1.24
CA PHE A 55 -10.50 -13.26 0.13
C PHE A 55 -11.02 -11.83 0.27
N LEU A 56 -10.39 -10.85 -0.36
CA LEU A 56 -10.84 -9.45 -0.37
C LEU A 56 -12.29 -9.34 -0.87
N PHE A 57 -12.60 -9.93 -2.02
CA PHE A 57 -13.96 -9.90 -2.58
C PHE A 57 -14.94 -10.76 -1.77
N ARG A 58 -14.49 -11.86 -1.15
CA ARG A 58 -15.33 -12.69 -0.28
C ARG A 58 -15.74 -11.94 0.98
N ILE A 59 -14.80 -11.25 1.63
CA ILE A 59 -15.05 -10.40 2.80
C ILE A 59 -15.94 -9.22 2.38
N GLY A 60 -15.67 -8.60 1.23
CA GLY A 60 -16.49 -7.54 0.65
C GLY A 60 -17.96 -7.93 0.52
N LYS A 61 -18.23 -9.12 -0.03
CA LYS A 61 -19.57 -9.69 -0.11
C LYS A 61 -20.18 -9.90 1.27
N LYS A 62 -19.42 -10.49 2.22
CA LYS A 62 -19.87 -10.74 3.61
C LYS A 62 -20.21 -9.43 4.34
N TRP A 63 -19.50 -8.35 4.07
CA TRP A 63 -19.70 -7.04 4.69
C TRP A 63 -20.65 -6.12 3.93
N GLU A 64 -21.31 -6.62 2.88
CA GLU A 64 -22.26 -5.88 2.04
C GLU A 64 -21.65 -4.62 1.41
N LEU A 65 -20.33 -4.62 1.18
CA LEU A 65 -19.64 -3.50 0.56
C LEU A 65 -19.88 -3.54 -0.96
N PRO A 66 -20.31 -2.44 -1.60
CA PRO A 66 -20.48 -2.39 -3.04
C PRO A 66 -19.22 -2.85 -3.79
N LYS A 67 -19.34 -3.90 -4.61
CA LYS A 67 -18.23 -4.46 -5.39
C LYS A 67 -17.49 -3.40 -6.21
N LYS A 68 -18.23 -2.42 -6.76
CA LYS A 68 -17.65 -1.29 -7.50
C LYS A 68 -16.71 -0.44 -6.65
N ALA A 69 -17.03 -0.18 -5.39
CA ALA A 69 -16.16 0.58 -4.49
C ALA A 69 -14.86 -0.17 -4.22
N LEU A 70 -14.93 -1.48 -4.01
CA LEU A 70 -13.73 -2.33 -3.86
C LEU A 70 -12.85 -2.32 -5.10
N ILE A 71 -13.44 -2.49 -6.29
CA ILE A 71 -12.68 -2.47 -7.56
C ILE A 71 -12.01 -1.11 -7.75
N LEU A 72 -12.73 -0.01 -7.55
CA LEU A 72 -12.16 1.33 -7.75
C LEU A 72 -11.06 1.62 -6.70
N SER A 73 -11.21 1.15 -5.47
CA SER A 73 -10.17 1.30 -4.44
C SER A 73 -8.91 0.51 -4.79
N LEU A 74 -9.07 -0.75 -5.24
CA LEU A 74 -7.97 -1.60 -5.69
C LEU A 74 -7.24 -0.98 -6.90
N LEU A 75 -7.99 -0.58 -7.94
CA LEU A 75 -7.43 0.06 -9.13
C LEU A 75 -6.74 1.38 -8.80
N GLY A 76 -7.30 2.16 -7.88
CA GLY A 76 -6.67 3.38 -7.40
C GLY A 76 -5.37 3.10 -6.64
N GLY A 77 -5.32 2.05 -5.83
CA GLY A 77 -4.08 1.56 -5.23
C GLY A 77 -3.00 1.27 -6.28
N MET A 78 -3.37 0.48 -7.30
CA MET A 78 -2.46 0.07 -8.38
C MET A 78 -2.00 1.23 -9.27
N PHE A 79 -2.94 2.05 -9.76
CA PHE A 79 -2.67 2.96 -10.88
C PHE A 79 -2.89 4.45 -10.56
N LEU A 80 -3.16 4.79 -9.30
CA LEU A 80 -3.14 6.18 -8.85
C LEU A 80 -2.06 6.35 -7.79
N SER A 81 -2.06 5.51 -6.77
CA SER A 81 -1.13 5.64 -5.65
C SER A 81 0.31 5.25 -6.04
N GLY A 82 0.50 4.17 -6.81
CA GLY A 82 1.82 3.66 -7.21
C GLY A 82 2.72 4.72 -7.86
N TRP A 83 2.35 5.19 -9.05
CA TRP A 83 3.13 6.18 -9.78
C TRP A 83 3.28 7.51 -9.03
N LEU A 84 2.25 8.00 -8.32
CA LEU A 84 2.36 9.24 -7.54
C LEU A 84 3.39 9.09 -6.41
N SER A 85 3.37 7.97 -5.70
CA SER A 85 4.35 7.67 -4.66
C SER A 85 5.76 7.56 -5.23
N SER A 86 5.92 6.88 -6.37
CA SER A 86 7.21 6.74 -7.06
C SER A 86 7.82 8.12 -7.36
N PHE A 87 7.06 9.01 -8.01
CA PHE A 87 7.53 10.38 -8.28
C PHE A 87 7.83 11.16 -7.00
N ALA A 88 6.92 11.12 -6.01
CA ALA A 88 7.09 11.87 -4.77
C ALA A 88 8.32 11.41 -3.98
N ASN A 89 8.54 10.09 -3.88
CA ASN A 89 9.73 9.52 -3.25
C ASN A 89 11.00 9.97 -3.98
N THR A 90 11.06 9.89 -5.31
CA THR A 90 12.22 10.33 -6.10
C THR A 90 12.53 11.82 -5.90
N TYR A 91 11.53 12.70 -6.00
CA TYR A 91 11.78 14.13 -5.83
C TYR A 91 12.22 14.50 -4.41
N ILE A 92 11.69 13.81 -3.39
CA ILE A 92 12.10 14.02 -2.01
C ILE A 92 13.52 13.51 -1.80
N HIS A 93 13.87 12.34 -2.37
CA HIS A 93 15.22 11.79 -2.34
C HIS A 93 16.23 12.76 -2.95
N ASP A 94 15.98 13.24 -4.17
CA ASP A 94 16.85 14.19 -4.86
C ASP A 94 17.01 15.48 -4.05
N LEU A 95 15.92 16.00 -3.47
CA LEU A 95 15.96 17.19 -2.64
C LEU A 95 16.78 16.98 -1.37
N LEU A 96 16.60 15.86 -0.67
CA LEU A 96 17.34 15.55 0.55
C LEU A 96 18.82 15.29 0.27
N GLY A 97 19.14 14.65 -0.86
CA GLY A 97 20.52 14.47 -1.33
C GLY A 97 21.22 15.81 -1.61
N VAL A 98 20.51 16.81 -2.12
CA VAL A 98 21.05 18.16 -2.31
C VAL A 98 21.20 18.92 -0.99
N LEU A 99 20.22 18.82 -0.09
CA LEU A 99 20.22 19.57 1.18
C LEU A 99 21.17 18.96 2.23
N PHE A 100 21.38 17.66 2.20
CA PHE A 100 22.11 16.90 3.23
C PHE A 100 23.02 15.80 2.62
N PRO A 101 23.94 16.14 1.70
CA PRO A 101 24.71 15.16 0.93
C PRO A 101 25.56 14.21 1.78
N ASP A 102 26.06 14.67 2.94
CA ASP A 102 26.97 13.91 3.81
C ASP A 102 26.26 13.27 5.02
N SER A 103 24.93 13.24 5.05
CA SER A 103 24.18 12.74 6.20
C SER A 103 24.10 11.21 6.22
N ALA A 104 24.99 10.58 6.99
CA ALA A 104 24.95 9.14 7.24
C ALA A 104 23.60 8.66 7.79
N PHE A 105 22.92 9.48 8.59
CA PHE A 105 21.60 9.16 9.12
C PHE A 105 20.53 9.12 8.02
N LEU A 106 20.48 10.14 7.15
CA LEU A 106 19.50 10.15 6.07
C LEU A 106 19.79 9.05 5.05
N ASN A 107 21.05 8.83 4.69
CA ASN A 107 21.40 7.72 3.79
C ASN A 107 20.91 6.35 4.30
N ALA A 108 20.83 6.16 5.62
CA ALA A 108 20.35 4.92 6.22
C ALA A 108 18.83 4.88 6.46
N PHE A 109 18.20 6.00 6.80
CA PHE A 109 16.80 6.04 7.28
C PHE A 109 15.84 6.82 6.39
N GLU A 110 16.30 7.44 5.30
CA GLU A 110 15.47 8.25 4.44
C GLU A 110 14.28 7.45 3.91
N SER A 111 14.51 6.30 3.28
CA SER A 111 13.45 5.42 2.77
C SER A 111 12.47 5.00 3.88
N ALA A 112 12.97 4.78 5.10
CA ALA A 112 12.14 4.46 6.26
C ALA A 112 11.23 5.62 6.70
N ILE A 113 11.70 6.86 6.58
CA ILE A 113 10.97 8.06 6.99
C ILE A 113 10.02 8.54 5.89
N VAL A 114 10.52 8.65 4.66
CA VAL A 114 9.83 9.27 3.53
C VAL A 114 8.70 8.37 3.05
N ALA A 115 8.96 7.08 2.83
CA ALA A 115 7.97 6.15 2.29
C ALA A 115 6.65 6.13 3.09
N PRO A 116 6.61 5.93 4.43
CA PRO A 116 5.34 5.95 5.16
C PRO A 116 4.64 7.31 5.14
N LEU A 117 5.40 8.42 5.16
CA LEU A 117 4.82 9.77 5.17
C LEU A 117 4.27 10.19 3.81
N VAL A 118 4.78 9.64 2.72
CA VAL A 118 4.35 9.92 1.35
C VAL A 118 3.29 8.92 0.90
N GLU A 119 3.58 7.63 1.05
CA GLU A 119 2.79 6.59 0.45
C GLU A 119 1.49 6.33 1.17
N GLU A 120 1.45 6.34 2.51
CA GLU A 120 0.19 6.06 3.22
C GLU A 120 -0.88 7.12 2.91
N PRO A 121 -0.59 8.44 2.91
CA PRO A 121 -1.55 9.43 2.44
C PRO A 121 -1.98 9.21 0.98
N LEU A 122 -1.04 8.89 0.08
CA LEU A 122 -1.35 8.65 -1.33
C LEU A 122 -2.19 7.38 -1.53
N LYS A 123 -1.97 6.32 -0.75
CA LYS A 123 -2.81 5.11 -0.72
C LYS A 123 -4.23 5.39 -0.23
N LEU A 124 -4.46 6.46 0.55
CA LEU A 124 -5.80 6.89 0.95
C LEU A 124 -6.47 7.84 -0.07
N LEU A 125 -5.72 8.42 -1.01
CA LEU A 125 -6.27 9.32 -2.03
C LEU A 125 -7.34 8.65 -2.93
N PRO A 126 -7.19 7.39 -3.40
CA PRO A 126 -8.26 6.67 -4.09
C PRO A 126 -9.59 6.64 -3.33
N LEU A 127 -9.55 6.52 -2.00
CA LEU A 127 -10.75 6.45 -1.18
C LEU A 127 -11.52 7.78 -1.21
N VAL A 128 -10.84 8.92 -1.36
CA VAL A 128 -11.50 10.23 -1.52
C VAL A 128 -12.39 10.22 -2.78
N PHE A 129 -11.87 9.71 -3.90
CA PHE A 129 -12.65 9.56 -5.13
C PHE A 129 -13.78 8.55 -4.96
N VAL A 130 -13.49 7.38 -4.39
CA VAL A 130 -14.48 6.32 -4.18
C VAL A 130 -15.64 6.81 -3.31
N LEU A 131 -15.38 7.47 -2.19
CA LEU A 131 -16.41 7.97 -1.27
C LEU A 131 -17.21 9.12 -1.86
N ALA A 132 -16.63 9.93 -2.75
CA ALA A 132 -17.36 10.97 -3.47
C ALA A 132 -18.32 10.40 -4.52
N LEU A 133 -18.00 9.23 -5.09
CA LEU A 133 -18.78 8.58 -6.15
C LEU A 133 -19.81 7.59 -5.58
N ILE A 134 -19.42 6.81 -4.58
CA ILE A 134 -20.17 5.68 -4.02
C ILE A 134 -20.30 5.87 -2.50
N PRO A 135 -21.53 5.98 -1.97
CA PRO A 135 -21.73 6.15 -0.54
C PRO A 135 -21.33 4.88 0.23
N VAL A 136 -20.45 5.05 1.22
CA VAL A 136 -20.05 4.00 2.18
C VAL A 136 -20.28 4.55 3.58
N ARG A 137 -20.94 3.76 4.43
CA ARG A 137 -21.46 4.21 5.75
C ARG A 137 -21.07 3.31 6.92
N LYS A 138 -20.17 2.35 6.70
CA LYS A 138 -19.77 1.35 7.69
C LYS A 138 -18.27 1.45 7.89
N LEU A 139 -17.81 1.55 9.14
CA LEU A 139 -16.38 1.70 9.43
C LEU A 139 -15.58 0.49 8.89
N LYS A 140 -16.11 -0.73 9.02
CA LYS A 140 -15.46 -1.93 8.47
C LYS A 140 -15.40 -1.92 6.95
N SER A 141 -16.38 -1.29 6.28
CA SER A 141 -16.33 -1.13 4.83
C SER A 141 -15.25 -0.13 4.44
N LEU A 142 -15.08 0.96 5.18
CA LEU A 142 -13.98 1.92 4.97
C LEU A 142 -12.61 1.25 5.20
N PHE A 143 -12.49 0.45 6.26
CA PHE A 143 -11.31 -0.39 6.53
C PHE A 143 -10.98 -1.30 5.35
N LEU A 144 -11.98 -2.01 4.80
CA LEU A 144 -11.77 -2.88 3.64
C LEU A 144 -11.39 -2.14 2.36
N LEU A 145 -11.85 -0.89 2.18
CA LEU A 145 -11.39 -0.05 1.08
C LEU A 145 -9.91 0.33 1.24
N GLY A 146 -9.47 0.66 2.46
CA GLY A 146 -8.06 0.91 2.75
C GLY A 146 -7.18 -0.30 2.46
N ILE A 147 -7.63 -1.49 2.88
CA ILE A 147 -6.99 -2.78 2.55
C ILE A 147 -6.91 -2.97 1.03
N ALA A 148 -8.01 -2.74 0.30
CA ALA A 148 -8.04 -2.89 -1.15
C ALA A 148 -7.03 -1.96 -1.85
N SER A 149 -6.94 -0.70 -1.40
CA SER A 149 -5.99 0.26 -1.96
C SER A 149 -4.54 -0.12 -1.66
N GLY A 150 -4.22 -0.48 -0.41
CA GLY A 150 -2.88 -0.93 -0.03
C GLY A 150 -2.47 -2.23 -0.74
N LEU A 151 -3.41 -3.17 -0.93
CA LEU A 151 -3.16 -4.39 -1.72
C LEU A 151 -2.88 -4.07 -3.19
N GLY A 152 -3.62 -3.13 -3.78
CA GLY A 152 -3.36 -2.69 -5.15
C GLY A 152 -1.98 -2.05 -5.29
N PHE A 153 -1.60 -1.20 -4.34
CA PHE A 153 -0.27 -0.61 -4.29
C PHE A 153 0.83 -1.67 -4.18
N GLN A 154 0.67 -2.66 -3.28
CA GLN A 154 1.62 -3.76 -3.16
C GLN A 154 1.78 -4.52 -4.48
N MET A 155 0.69 -4.81 -5.17
CA MET A 155 0.76 -5.57 -6.41
C MET A 155 1.59 -4.86 -7.48
N ILE A 156 1.43 -3.54 -7.60
CA ILE A 156 2.18 -2.78 -8.60
C ILE A 156 3.63 -2.56 -8.18
N GLU A 157 3.87 -2.36 -6.89
CA GLU A 157 5.22 -2.22 -6.33
C GLU A 157 6.02 -3.51 -6.49
N ASP A 158 5.42 -4.68 -6.22
CA ASP A 158 6.07 -5.98 -6.43
C ASP A 158 6.49 -6.17 -7.90
N ILE A 159 5.65 -5.73 -8.85
CA ILE A 159 5.98 -5.73 -10.28
C ILE A 159 7.12 -4.75 -10.59
N GLY A 160 7.12 -3.59 -9.95
CA GLY A 160 8.21 -2.62 -10.00
C GLY A 160 9.55 -3.18 -9.51
N TYR A 161 9.56 -3.92 -8.40
CA TYR A 161 10.76 -4.60 -7.90
C TYR A 161 11.25 -5.68 -8.85
N ILE A 162 10.35 -6.50 -9.41
CA ILE A 162 10.73 -7.47 -10.45
C ILE A 162 11.43 -6.75 -11.60
N ARG A 163 10.85 -5.65 -12.09
CA ARG A 163 11.41 -4.85 -13.18
C ARG A 163 12.81 -4.33 -12.85
N THR A 164 13.03 -3.78 -11.66
CA THR A 164 14.32 -3.23 -11.24
C THR A 164 15.41 -4.30 -11.20
N ASP A 165 15.06 -5.52 -10.80
CA ASP A 165 16.03 -6.61 -10.61
C ASP A 165 16.27 -7.45 -11.89
N LEU A 166 15.49 -7.24 -12.97
CA LEU A 166 15.66 -7.95 -14.24
C LEU A 166 17.10 -7.92 -14.80
N PRO A 167 17.82 -6.78 -14.80
CA PRO A 167 19.18 -6.71 -15.32
C PRO A 167 20.19 -7.55 -14.52
N GLU A 168 19.89 -7.83 -13.24
CA GLU A 168 20.71 -8.65 -12.35
C GLU A 168 20.53 -10.16 -12.62
N GLY A 169 19.57 -10.52 -13.48
CA GLY A 169 19.36 -11.88 -13.95
C GLY A 169 18.44 -12.73 -13.08
N PHE A 170 18.42 -14.03 -13.39
CA PHE A 170 17.44 -14.98 -12.85
C PHE A 170 17.48 -15.08 -11.32
N ASP A 171 18.67 -15.31 -10.74
CA ASP A 171 18.80 -15.60 -9.31
C ASP A 171 18.32 -14.44 -8.43
N PHE A 172 18.69 -13.21 -8.78
CA PHE A 172 18.25 -12.01 -8.06
C PHE A 172 16.76 -11.76 -8.25
N THR A 173 16.26 -11.78 -9.49
CA THR A 173 14.84 -11.51 -9.76
C THR A 173 13.92 -12.53 -9.08
N ILE A 174 14.28 -13.81 -9.12
CA ILE A 174 13.47 -14.88 -8.50
C ILE A 174 13.56 -14.81 -6.98
N SER A 175 14.76 -14.59 -6.42
CA SER A 175 14.91 -14.42 -4.97
C SER A 175 14.09 -13.25 -4.46
N ARG A 176 14.09 -12.13 -5.19
CA ARG A 176 13.29 -10.94 -4.85
C ARG A 176 11.80 -11.24 -4.82
N ILE A 177 11.23 -11.86 -5.87
CA ILE A 177 9.78 -12.10 -5.88
C ILE A 177 9.36 -13.11 -4.80
N LEU A 178 10.21 -14.10 -4.47
CA LEU A 178 9.95 -15.01 -3.36
C LEU A 178 9.97 -14.28 -2.02
N GLU A 179 10.94 -13.38 -1.80
CA GLU A 179 10.97 -12.50 -0.63
C GLU A 179 9.72 -11.61 -0.55
N ARG A 180 9.28 -11.03 -1.67
CA ARG A 180 8.07 -10.20 -1.75
C ARG A 180 6.79 -10.99 -1.44
N ILE A 181 6.70 -12.24 -1.90
CA ILE A 181 5.58 -13.14 -1.56
C ILE A 181 5.53 -13.42 -0.05
N ILE A 182 6.68 -13.72 0.56
CA ILE A 182 6.78 -14.03 2.00
C ILE A 182 6.47 -12.77 2.83
N SER A 183 7.08 -11.63 2.48
CA SER A 183 6.89 -10.37 3.20
C SER A 183 5.49 -9.76 2.98
N GLY A 184 4.82 -10.12 1.88
CA GLY A 184 3.46 -9.67 1.53
C GLY A 184 2.36 -10.10 2.52
N ILE A 185 2.66 -10.98 3.48
CA ILE A 185 1.73 -11.34 4.57
C ILE A 185 1.48 -10.13 5.49
N ALA A 186 2.48 -9.29 5.72
CA ALA A 186 2.42 -8.12 6.59
C ALA A 186 3.06 -6.90 5.91
N SER A 187 2.27 -6.22 5.08
CA SER A 187 2.76 -5.23 4.12
C SER A 187 1.72 -4.11 3.90
N HIS A 188 1.79 -3.41 2.78
CA HIS A 188 0.95 -2.24 2.44
C HIS A 188 -0.54 -2.39 2.69
N TRP A 189 -1.14 -3.55 2.43
CA TRP A 189 -2.57 -3.78 2.69
C TRP A 189 -2.92 -3.66 4.18
N THR A 190 -2.00 -4.03 5.08
CA THR A 190 -2.16 -3.88 6.53
C THR A 190 -1.99 -2.44 6.96
N PHE A 191 -0.96 -1.75 6.45
CA PHE A 191 -0.66 -0.35 6.78
C PHE A 191 -1.80 0.55 6.35
N SER A 192 -2.28 0.42 5.11
CA SER A 192 -3.39 1.23 4.60
C SER A 192 -4.72 0.94 5.29
N GLY A 193 -4.95 -0.31 5.72
CA GLY A 193 -6.08 -0.67 6.59
C GLY A 193 -6.01 0.05 7.95
N LEU A 194 -4.84 0.05 8.59
CA LEU A 194 -4.62 0.76 9.85
C LEU A 194 -4.75 2.29 9.67
N ALA A 195 -4.13 2.84 8.64
CA ALA A 195 -4.10 4.26 8.33
C ALA A 195 -5.50 4.82 8.09
N VAL A 196 -6.35 4.12 7.31
CA VAL A 196 -7.71 4.62 7.02
C VAL A 196 -8.57 4.69 8.29
N VAL A 197 -8.45 3.71 9.19
CA VAL A 197 -9.16 3.73 10.48
C VAL A 197 -8.62 4.85 11.36
N GLY A 198 -7.29 4.97 11.44
CA GLY A 198 -6.61 6.02 12.19
C GLY A 198 -7.06 7.42 11.78
N VAL A 199 -6.91 7.73 10.48
CA VAL A 199 -7.29 9.03 9.89
C VAL A 199 -8.78 9.30 10.08
N TYR A 200 -9.65 8.30 9.86
CA TYR A 200 -11.09 8.49 10.03
C TYR A 200 -11.48 8.85 11.46
N LEU A 201 -10.92 8.17 12.46
CA LEU A 201 -11.20 8.47 13.88
C LEU A 201 -10.67 9.85 14.28
N LEU A 202 -9.49 10.25 13.77
CA LEU A 202 -8.97 11.60 13.99
C LEU A 202 -9.83 12.67 13.32
N TYR A 203 -10.34 12.41 12.11
CA TYR A 203 -11.28 13.29 11.43
C TYR A 203 -12.58 13.47 12.23
N ARG A 204 -13.15 12.38 12.78
CA ARG A 204 -14.32 12.47 13.68
C ARG A 204 -14.04 13.32 14.92
N SER A 205 -12.87 13.12 15.53
CA SER A 205 -12.42 13.90 16.68
C SER A 205 -12.31 15.39 16.35
N TYR A 206 -11.76 15.71 15.18
CA TYR A 206 -11.70 17.07 14.65
C TYR A 206 -13.10 17.67 14.43
N LYS A 207 -14.07 16.87 14.00
CA LYS A 207 -15.49 17.26 13.87
C LYS A 207 -16.27 17.32 15.20
N GLY A 208 -15.59 17.20 16.34
CA GLY A 208 -16.17 17.34 17.68
C GLY A 208 -16.59 16.03 18.35
N GLN A 209 -16.52 14.89 17.65
CA GLN A 209 -16.81 13.58 18.21
C GLN A 209 -15.53 12.98 18.79
N LYS A 210 -15.20 13.34 20.05
CA LYS A 210 -13.89 13.01 20.65
C LYS A 210 -13.67 11.52 20.92
N ASP A 211 -14.72 10.71 20.92
CA ASP A 211 -14.65 9.26 21.09
C ASP A 211 -13.81 8.62 19.97
N GLY A 212 -12.83 7.81 20.34
CA GLY A 212 -11.96 7.13 19.38
C GLY A 212 -10.69 7.90 19.01
N LYS A 213 -10.44 9.11 19.53
CA LYS A 213 -9.21 9.88 19.19
C LYS A 213 -7.93 9.12 19.52
N LYS A 214 -7.88 8.48 20.69
CA LYS A 214 -6.72 7.72 21.17
C LYS A 214 -6.46 6.53 20.25
N GLU A 215 -7.50 5.80 19.90
CA GLU A 215 -7.48 4.69 18.97
C GLU A 215 -7.06 5.15 17.57
N GLY A 216 -7.52 6.33 17.15
CA GLY A 216 -7.08 6.98 15.91
C GLY A 216 -5.57 7.22 15.86
N LEU A 217 -5.00 7.77 16.93
CA LEU A 217 -3.55 7.96 17.07
C LEU A 217 -2.79 6.63 17.10
N ILE A 218 -3.32 5.62 17.80
CA ILE A 218 -2.70 4.30 17.89
C ILE A 218 -2.67 3.63 16.52
N PHE A 219 -3.78 3.57 15.79
CA PHE A 219 -3.82 2.90 14.49
C PHE A 219 -3.01 3.63 13.43
N LEU A 220 -3.04 4.97 13.42
CA LEU A 220 -2.18 5.73 12.51
C LEU A 220 -0.69 5.57 12.87
N GLY A 221 -0.35 5.61 14.15
CA GLY A 221 1.01 5.38 14.62
C GLY A 221 1.51 3.98 14.32
N LEU A 222 0.65 2.95 14.43
CA LEU A 222 0.97 1.60 14.00
C LEU A 222 1.19 1.52 12.49
N ALA A 223 0.32 2.11 11.66
CA ALA A 223 0.49 2.11 10.21
C ALA A 223 1.83 2.69 9.77
N LEU A 224 2.15 3.91 10.24
CA LEU A 224 3.38 4.61 9.89
C LEU A 224 4.60 3.93 10.53
N GLY A 225 4.48 3.49 11.77
CA GLY A 225 5.58 2.88 12.53
C GLY A 225 5.98 1.51 11.99
N THR A 226 5.04 0.64 11.64
CA THR A 226 5.38 -0.67 11.05
C THR A 226 5.92 -0.53 9.65
N HIS A 227 5.37 0.38 8.83
CA HIS A 227 5.92 0.68 7.51
C HIS A 227 7.34 1.24 7.62
N PHE A 228 7.59 2.19 8.54
CA PHE A 228 8.95 2.66 8.86
C PHE A 228 9.88 1.49 9.19
N LEU A 229 9.46 0.57 10.06
CA LEU A 229 10.31 -0.55 10.49
C LEU A 229 10.70 -1.47 9.32
N PHE A 230 9.75 -1.79 8.43
CA PHE A 230 10.02 -2.60 7.25
C PHE A 230 10.96 -1.93 6.24
N ASN A 231 11.00 -0.60 6.21
CA ASN A 231 11.87 0.16 5.32
C ASN A 231 13.16 0.64 6.02
N SER A 232 13.38 0.23 7.28
CA SER A 232 14.55 0.64 8.06
C SER A 232 15.64 -0.43 8.04
N PRO A 233 16.92 -0.06 8.28
CA PRO A 233 18.02 -1.00 8.42
C PRO A 233 17.81 -2.07 9.51
N PHE A 234 16.80 -1.92 10.37
CA PHE A 234 16.47 -2.91 11.39
C PHE A 234 16.15 -4.28 10.79
N VAL A 235 15.42 -4.35 9.67
CA VAL A 235 15.06 -5.64 9.06
C VAL A 235 16.22 -6.31 8.31
N GLU A 236 17.32 -5.58 8.12
CA GLU A 236 18.55 -6.05 7.50
C GLU A 236 19.57 -6.58 8.53
N LEU A 237 19.23 -6.56 9.83
CA LEU A 237 20.12 -7.06 10.88
C LEU A 237 20.40 -8.56 10.72
N GLU A 238 21.64 -8.89 10.41
CA GLU A 238 22.13 -10.27 10.35
C GLU A 238 22.48 -10.78 11.75
N THR A 239 21.69 -11.74 12.24
CA THR A 239 21.89 -12.42 13.52
C THR A 239 21.75 -13.92 13.33
N GLU A 240 22.35 -14.73 14.22
CA GLU A 240 22.28 -16.20 14.16
C GLU A 240 20.84 -16.73 14.06
N LEU A 241 19.90 -16.04 14.70
CA LEU A 241 18.46 -16.26 14.54
C LEU A 241 17.83 -15.02 13.89
N PRO A 242 17.20 -15.11 12.71
CA PRO A 242 16.69 -13.95 11.97
C PRO A 242 15.38 -13.43 12.60
N LEU A 243 15.49 -12.67 13.70
CA LEU A 243 14.35 -12.23 14.50
C LEU A 243 13.69 -10.94 14.02
N ALA A 244 14.41 -10.08 13.29
CA ALA A 244 13.93 -8.75 12.95
C ALA A 244 12.62 -8.78 12.14
N ILE A 245 12.62 -9.44 10.98
CA ILE A 245 11.42 -9.57 10.13
C ILE A 245 10.26 -10.25 10.86
N PRO A 246 10.42 -11.41 11.55
CA PRO A 246 9.35 -12.03 12.32
C PRO A 246 8.73 -11.12 13.39
N VAL A 247 9.55 -10.34 14.11
CA VAL A 247 9.05 -9.43 15.15
C VAL A 247 8.22 -8.31 14.53
N VAL A 248 8.73 -7.65 13.48
CA VAL A 248 7.99 -6.57 12.80
C VAL A 248 6.69 -7.11 12.17
N THR A 249 6.74 -8.29 11.55
CA THR A 249 5.56 -8.99 11.01
C THR A 249 4.54 -9.26 12.11
N ALA A 250 4.95 -9.79 13.26
CA ALA A 250 4.06 -10.10 14.37
C ALA A 250 3.39 -8.84 14.95
N ILE A 251 4.15 -7.75 15.14
CA ILE A 251 3.61 -6.45 15.57
C ILE A 251 2.56 -5.94 14.59
N THR A 252 2.86 -6.02 13.29
CA THR A 252 1.98 -5.58 12.21
C THR A 252 0.68 -6.37 12.19
N LEU A 253 0.76 -7.70 12.17
CA LEU A 253 -0.43 -8.57 12.14
C LEU A 253 -1.26 -8.46 13.42
N TYR A 254 -0.61 -8.33 14.58
CA TYR A 254 -1.32 -8.10 15.83
C TYR A 254 -2.03 -6.75 15.84
N GLY A 255 -1.37 -5.67 15.41
CA GLY A 255 -1.97 -4.35 15.25
C GLY A 255 -3.17 -4.39 14.30
N PHE A 256 -3.03 -5.06 13.16
CA PHE A 256 -4.10 -5.27 12.19
C PHE A 256 -5.28 -6.06 12.79
N TYR A 257 -5.01 -7.12 13.55
CA TYR A 257 -6.05 -7.88 14.25
C TYR A 257 -6.81 -7.01 15.25
N GLN A 258 -6.11 -6.14 16.00
CA GLN A 258 -6.75 -5.21 16.93
C GLN A 258 -7.64 -4.19 16.20
N ALA A 259 -7.21 -3.71 15.03
CA ALA A 259 -8.05 -2.86 14.17
C ALA A 259 -9.28 -3.61 13.65
N TYR A 260 -9.12 -4.85 13.18
CA TYR A 260 -10.23 -5.71 12.77
C TYR A 260 -11.28 -5.87 13.89
N ARG A 261 -10.83 -6.20 15.11
CA ARG A 261 -11.70 -6.32 16.30
C ARG A 261 -12.40 -5.01 16.61
N PHE A 262 -11.70 -3.89 16.48
CA PHE A 262 -12.25 -2.56 16.71
C PHE A 262 -13.35 -2.20 15.70
N VAL A 263 -13.12 -2.40 14.40
CA VAL A 263 -14.10 -2.04 13.36
C VAL A 263 -15.33 -2.94 13.34
N GLU A 264 -15.19 -4.21 13.76
CA GLU A 264 -16.33 -5.11 13.95
C GLU A 264 -17.21 -4.65 15.12
N LYS A 265 -16.60 -4.24 16.25
CA LYS A 265 -17.35 -3.74 17.42
C LYS A 265 -18.01 -2.38 17.17
N HIS A 266 -17.41 -1.52 16.35
CA HIS A 266 -17.84 -0.13 16.17
C HIS A 266 -18.27 0.17 14.73
N ASN A 267 -18.92 -0.78 14.08
CA ASN A 267 -19.29 -0.69 12.67
C ASN A 267 -20.21 0.49 12.34
N GLU A 268 -20.99 0.98 13.31
CA GLU A 268 -21.99 2.05 13.15
C GLU A 268 -21.44 3.46 13.36
N LEU A 269 -20.13 3.64 13.62
CA LEU A 269 -19.52 4.95 13.88
C LEU A 269 -19.62 5.96 12.72
N MET A 270 -19.96 5.49 11.52
CA MET A 270 -20.11 6.31 10.31
C MET A 270 -21.53 6.85 10.09
N ASN A 271 -22.47 6.50 10.97
CA ASN A 271 -23.85 6.99 10.94
C ASN A 271 -24.00 8.34 11.66
#